data_AF-A0A7J6VI93-F1
#
_entry.id   AF-A0A7J6VI93-F1
#
_cell.length_a   1.000
_cell.length_b   1.000
_cell.length_c   1.000
_cell.angle_alpha   90.00
_cell.angle_beta   90.00
_cell.angle_gamma   90.00
#
_symmetry.space_group_name_H-M   'P 1'
#
loop_
_entity.id
_entity.type
_entity.pdbx_description
1 polymer ?
#
loop_
_entity_poly.entity_id
_entity_poly.type
_entity_poly.pdbx_seq_one_letter_code
_entity_poly.pdbx_strand_id
1 'polypeptide(L)'
;MVKNRNIPPDIRGFSGIFIYGEFWYRITEESLMERLGTDMHAACLSIDNANRVLTVHGSSDEAIPVEDAFEFAKIIPNHKLRVIEGADHGYSNHQSELAEVVLNFIKASL
;
A
#
# COMPACT_ATOMS: atom_id res chain seq x y z
N MET A 1 -0.15 1.56 -10.01
CA MET A 1 1.01 2.46 -10.27
C MET A 1 0.58 3.82 -9.77
N VAL A 2 0.98 4.17 -8.53
CA VAL A 2 0.44 5.33 -7.81
C VAL A 2 0.54 6.57 -8.69
N LYS A 3 -0.62 7.07 -9.12
CA LYS A 3 -0.68 8.28 -9.97
C LYS A 3 0.01 9.41 -9.22
N ASN A 4 1.01 9.98 -9.88
CA ASN A 4 1.80 11.11 -9.43
C ASN A 4 0.85 12.27 -9.09
N ARG A 5 0.47 12.42 -7.82
CA ARG A 5 -0.38 13.53 -7.38
C ARG A 5 0.52 14.76 -7.30
N ASN A 6 0.16 15.79 -8.05
CA ASN A 6 0.89 17.06 -8.16
C ASN A 6 1.39 17.54 -6.79
N ILE A 7 2.71 17.58 -6.63
CA ILE A 7 3.39 18.11 -5.46
C ILE A 7 3.33 19.65 -5.57
N PRO A 8 2.74 20.37 -4.60
CA PRO A 8 2.77 21.82 -4.61
C PRO A 8 4.22 22.34 -4.54
N PRO A 9 4.55 23.43 -5.26
CA PRO A 9 5.93 23.78 -5.59
C PRO A 9 6.80 24.33 -4.44
N ASP A 10 6.34 24.31 -3.19
CA ASP A 10 7.21 24.67 -2.06
C ASP A 10 6.78 24.00 -0.74
N ILE A 11 7.55 22.99 -0.33
CA ILE A 11 7.44 22.32 0.99
C ILE A 11 8.73 22.55 1.81
N ARG A 12 9.62 23.43 1.37
CA ARG A 12 10.91 23.67 2.03
C ARG A 12 10.70 24.25 3.43
N GLY A 13 11.18 23.53 4.44
CA GLY A 13 11.03 23.83 5.86
C GLY A 13 9.76 23.29 6.50
N PHE A 14 8.97 22.46 5.82
CA PHE A 14 7.73 21.93 6.39
C PHE A 14 8.02 20.88 7.48
N SER A 15 7.81 21.26 8.73
CA SER A 15 7.58 20.34 9.85
C SER A 15 6.11 20.47 10.24
N GLY A 16 5.30 19.51 9.77
CA GLY A 16 3.85 19.52 9.96
C GLY A 16 3.40 18.38 10.84
N ILE A 17 2.30 18.60 11.55
CA ILE A 17 1.55 17.53 12.20
C ILE A 17 0.35 17.22 11.31
N PHE A 18 0.27 15.99 10.81
CA PHE A 18 -0.90 15.49 10.08
C PHE A 18 -1.83 14.78 11.04
N ILE A 19 -3.14 15.07 10.91
CA ILE A 19 -4.19 14.46 11.69
C ILE A 19 -4.91 13.43 10.81
N TYR A 20 -4.96 12.18 11.25
CA TYR A 20 -5.78 11.15 10.64
C TYR A 20 -6.51 10.37 11.73
N GLY A 21 -7.82 10.58 11.85
CA GLY A 21 -8.58 10.14 13.02
C GLY A 21 -8.07 10.80 14.30
N GLU A 22 -7.79 10.00 15.34
CA GLU A 22 -7.25 10.48 16.62
C GLU A 22 -5.70 10.52 16.66
N PHE A 23 -5.03 10.15 15.56
CA PHE A 23 -3.58 10.04 15.52
C PHE A 23 -2.91 11.30 14.99
N TRP A 24 -1.77 11.63 15.59
CA TRP A 24 -0.93 12.77 15.23
C TRP A 24 0.41 12.26 14.69
N TYR A 25 0.71 12.55 13.44
CA TYR A 25 1.96 12.16 12.80
C TYR A 25 2.86 13.37 12.64
N ARG A 26 4.08 13.30 13.21
CA ARG A 26 5.14 14.27 12.92
C ARG A 26 5.91 13.80 11.70
N ILE A 27 5.83 14.57 10.62
CA ILE A 27 6.51 14.25 9.35
C ILE A 27 7.57 15.32 9.08
N THR A 28 8.78 14.88 8.73
CA THR A 28 9.84 15.78 8.25
C THR A 28 9.72 15.96 6.75
N GLU A 29 10.10 17.13 6.24
CA GLU A 29 10.19 17.36 4.80
C GLU A 29 11.00 16.26 4.10
N GLU A 30 12.15 15.89 4.66
CA GLU A 30 13.02 14.84 4.12
C GLU A 30 12.28 13.50 3.92
N SER A 31 11.57 13.02 4.94
CA SER A 31 10.84 11.74 4.86
C SER A 31 9.63 11.81 3.93
N LEU A 32 8.99 12.98 3.82
CA LEU A 32 7.93 13.20 2.84
C LEU A 32 8.48 13.16 1.41
N MET A 33 9.59 13.85 1.15
CA MET A 33 10.20 13.93 -0.18
C MET A 33 10.78 12.59 -0.62
N GLU A 34 11.41 11.84 0.29
CA GLU A 34 11.85 10.46 0.04
C GLU A 34 10.67 9.59 -0.41
N ARG A 35 9.54 9.65 0.33
CA ARG A 35 8.36 8.84 0.03
C ARG A 35 7.70 9.24 -1.29
N LEU A 36 7.65 10.54 -1.60
CA LEU A 36 7.12 11.04 -2.88
C LEU A 36 8.04 10.74 -4.06
N GLY A 37 9.36 10.68 -3.83
CA GLY A 37 10.36 10.38 -4.85
C GLY A 37 10.57 8.88 -5.11
N THR A 38 9.89 8.00 -4.39
CA THR A 38 10.06 6.55 -4.55
C THR A 38 9.51 6.08 -5.89
N ASP A 39 10.39 5.56 -6.75
CA ASP A 39 9.99 4.86 -7.96
C ASP A 39 9.42 3.48 -7.60
N MET A 40 8.10 3.43 -7.43
CA MET A 40 7.39 2.20 -7.10
C MET A 40 7.52 1.12 -8.17
N HIS A 41 7.70 1.48 -9.45
CA HIS A 41 7.84 0.49 -10.52
C HIS A 41 9.18 -0.21 -10.41
N ALA A 42 10.27 0.55 -10.30
CA ALA A 42 11.60 0.01 -10.07
C ALA A 42 11.67 -0.80 -8.77
N ALA A 43 11.04 -0.32 -7.69
CA ALA A 43 10.98 -1.04 -6.42
C ALA A 43 10.28 -2.41 -6.56
N CYS A 44 9.16 -2.48 -7.30
CA CYS A 44 8.45 -3.74 -7.53
C CYS A 44 9.30 -4.75 -8.31
N LEU A 45 10.03 -4.30 -9.33
CA LEU A 45 10.92 -5.15 -10.12
C LEU A 45 12.15 -5.61 -9.32
N SER A 46 12.53 -4.89 -8.27
CA SER A 46 13.68 -5.23 -7.42
C SER A 46 13.40 -6.36 -6.42
N ILE A 47 12.13 -6.77 -6.26
CA ILE A 47 11.76 -7.86 -5.35
C ILE A 47 12.27 -9.18 -5.92
N ASP A 48 13.10 -9.88 -5.14
CA ASP A 48 13.67 -11.17 -5.55
C ASP A 48 12.58 -12.23 -5.78
N ASN A 49 12.73 -13.02 -6.85
CA ASN A 49 11.78 -14.08 -7.23
C ASN A 49 11.62 -15.19 -6.19
N ALA A 50 12.61 -15.42 -5.32
CA ALA A 50 12.53 -16.38 -4.23
C ALA A 50 11.53 -15.93 -3.15
N ASN A 51 11.23 -14.62 -3.08
CA ASN A 51 10.23 -14.11 -2.16
C ASN A 51 8.83 -14.41 -2.68
N ARG A 52 7.92 -14.65 -1.73
CA ARG A 52 6.48 -14.75 -2.01
C ARG A 52 5.81 -13.47 -1.58
N VAL A 53 5.05 -12.85 -2.47
CA VAL A 53 4.34 -11.60 -2.17
C VAL A 53 2.84 -11.83 -2.17
N LEU A 54 2.16 -11.30 -1.17
CA LEU A 54 0.70 -11.24 -1.11
C LEU A 54 0.28 -9.79 -0.97
N THR A 55 -0.59 -9.33 -1.87
CA THR A 55 -1.37 -8.11 -1.66
C THR A 55 -2.80 -8.52 -1.33
N VAL A 56 -3.31 -8.01 -0.20
CA VAL A 56 -4.74 -8.04 0.10
C VAL A 56 -5.25 -6.61 -0.06
N HIS A 57 -6.34 -6.42 -0.78
CA HIS A 57 -6.93 -5.10 -1.03
C HIS A 57 -8.45 -5.14 -0.86
N GLY A 58 -9.06 -4.07 -0.34
CA GLY A 58 -10.51 -3.96 -0.25
C GLY A 58 -11.13 -3.32 -1.48
N SER A 59 -12.18 -3.90 -2.07
CA SER A 59 -12.79 -3.33 -3.29
C SER A 59 -13.57 -2.03 -3.07
N SER A 60 -13.88 -1.69 -1.81
CA SER A 60 -14.51 -0.43 -1.39
C SER A 60 -13.53 0.51 -0.69
N ASP A 61 -12.22 0.36 -0.93
CA ASP A 61 -11.21 1.31 -0.48
C ASP A 61 -11.33 2.63 -1.25
N GLU A 62 -11.80 3.67 -0.57
CA GLU A 62 -11.93 5.03 -1.14
C GLU A 62 -10.63 5.84 -1.05
N ALA A 63 -9.66 5.42 -0.25
CA ALA A 63 -8.39 6.12 -0.07
C ALA A 63 -7.39 5.72 -1.18
N ILE A 64 -7.37 4.44 -1.54
CA ILE A 64 -6.49 3.87 -2.57
C ILE A 64 -7.32 3.02 -3.55
N PRO A 65 -7.39 3.39 -4.84
CA PRO A 65 -8.14 2.63 -5.84
C PRO A 65 -7.64 1.19 -5.97
N VAL A 66 -8.57 0.24 -6.08
CA VAL A 66 -8.25 -1.19 -6.23
C VAL A 66 -7.47 -1.49 -7.52
N GLU A 67 -7.61 -0.64 -8.54
CA GLU A 67 -6.85 -0.70 -9.79
C GLU A 67 -5.33 -0.68 -9.57
N ASP A 68 -4.86 0.05 -8.55
CA ASP A 68 -3.44 0.08 -8.24
C ASP A 68 -2.91 -1.29 -7.81
N ALA A 69 -3.71 -2.08 -7.07
CA ALA A 69 -3.36 -3.44 -6.67
C ALA A 69 -3.26 -4.38 -7.88
N PHE A 70 -4.14 -4.23 -8.87
CA PHE A 70 -4.06 -4.97 -10.12
C PHE A 70 -2.82 -4.61 -10.94
N GLU A 71 -2.41 -3.33 -10.97
CA GLU A 71 -1.18 -2.93 -11.64
C GLU A 71 0.07 -3.53 -10.95
N PHE A 72 0.09 -3.57 -9.61
CA PHE A 72 1.19 -4.21 -8.88
C PHE A 72 1.28 -5.71 -9.16
N ALA A 73 0.14 -6.41 -9.25
CA ALA A 73 0.10 -7.84 -9.55
C ALA A 73 0.69 -8.20 -10.93
N LYS A 74 0.73 -7.25 -11.88
CA LYS A 74 1.35 -7.43 -13.20
C LYS A 74 2.87 -7.31 -13.17
N ILE A 75 3.42 -6.60 -12.18
CA ILE A 75 4.84 -6.18 -12.15
C ILE A 75 5.63 -7.01 -11.13
N ILE A 76 5.06 -7.27 -9.95
CA ILE A 76 5.76 -7.97 -8.87
C ILE A 76 5.85 -9.47 -9.21
N PRO A 77 7.05 -10.07 -9.20
CA PRO A 77 7.19 -11.49 -9.44
C PRO A 77 6.68 -12.34 -8.27
N ASN A 78 6.26 -13.58 -8.55
CA ASN A 78 5.78 -14.54 -7.55
C ASN A 78 4.72 -13.95 -6.58
N HIS A 79 3.81 -13.17 -7.16
CA HIS A 79 2.80 -12.38 -6.48
C HIS A 79 1.44 -13.08 -6.46
N LYS A 80 0.70 -12.91 -5.37
CA LYS A 80 -0.72 -13.21 -5.28
C LYS A 80 -1.48 -11.95 -4.88
N LEU A 81 -2.56 -11.67 -5.61
CA LEU A 81 -3.53 -10.64 -5.27
C LEU A 81 -4.80 -11.28 -4.73
N ARG A 82 -5.27 -10.82 -3.57
CA ARG A 82 -6.60 -11.11 -3.05
C ARG A 82 -7.37 -9.81 -2.86
N VAL A 83 -8.40 -9.59 -3.66
CA VAL A 83 -9.37 -8.52 -3.42
C VAL A 83 -10.47 -9.07 -2.52
N ILE A 84 -10.77 -8.39 -1.42
CA ILE A 84 -11.91 -8.68 -0.54
C ILE A 84 -13.05 -7.75 -0.93
N GLU A 85 -14.14 -8.34 -1.41
CA GLU A 85 -15.28 -7.57 -1.91
C GLU A 85 -15.98 -6.82 -0.79
N GLY A 86 -16.23 -5.53 -0.98
CA GLY A 86 -16.91 -4.68 0.01
C GLY A 86 -16.02 -4.20 1.16
N ALA A 87 -14.75 -4.63 1.24
CA ALA A 87 -13.84 -4.15 2.27
C ALA A 87 -13.36 -2.73 1.99
N ASP A 88 -13.33 -1.91 3.03
CA ASP A 88 -12.79 -0.56 3.06
C ASP A 88 -11.28 -0.56 3.34
N HIS A 89 -10.67 0.63 3.32
CA HIS A 89 -9.24 0.80 3.59
C HIS A 89 -8.78 0.19 4.93
N GLY A 90 -9.66 0.24 5.95
CA GLY A 90 -9.40 -0.26 7.29
C GLY A 90 -9.83 -1.70 7.54
N TYR A 91 -10.43 -2.38 6.56
CA TYR A 91 -11.06 -3.69 6.72
C TYR A 91 -12.05 -3.76 7.90
N SER A 92 -12.76 -2.67 8.22
CA SER A 92 -13.51 -2.47 9.47
C SER A 92 -14.50 -3.59 9.77
N ASN A 93 -15.11 -4.18 8.74
CA ASN A 93 -16.04 -5.32 8.84
C ASN A 93 -15.52 -6.62 8.23
N HIS A 94 -14.25 -6.67 7.83
CA HIS A 94 -13.65 -7.79 7.07
C HIS A 94 -12.37 -8.33 7.73
N GLN A 95 -12.10 -7.97 8.99
CA GLN A 95 -10.88 -8.33 9.71
C GLN A 95 -10.68 -9.85 9.80
N SER A 96 -11.74 -10.62 10.04
CA SER A 96 -11.66 -12.08 10.09
C SER A 96 -11.28 -12.69 8.74
N GLU A 97 -11.83 -12.19 7.64
CA GLU A 97 -11.48 -12.65 6.29
C GLU A 97 -10.04 -12.27 5.93
N LEU A 98 -9.62 -11.04 6.25
CA LEU A 98 -8.22 -10.61 6.10
C LEU A 98 -7.28 -11.54 6.86
N ALA A 99 -7.59 -11.83 8.13
CA ALA A 99 -6.77 -12.71 8.97
C ALA A 99 -6.68 -14.12 8.38
N GLU A 100 -7.79 -14.68 7.91
CA GLU A 100 -7.81 -16.00 7.27
C GLU A 100 -6.92 -16.04 6.02
N VAL A 101 -7.08 -15.06 5.12
CA VAL A 101 -6.29 -14.96 3.87
C VAL A 101 -4.79 -14.90 4.19
N VAL A 102 -4.39 -14.06 5.13
CA VAL A 102 -2.99 -13.90 5.53
C VAL A 102 -2.45 -15.18 6.19
N LEU A 103 -3.19 -15.77 7.12
CA LEU A 103 -2.78 -17.02 7.78
C LEU A 103 -2.61 -18.17 6.81
N ASN A 104 -3.52 -18.33 5.85
CA ASN A 104 -3.45 -19.36 4.83
C ASN A 104 -2.22 -19.17 3.92
N PHE A 105 -1.91 -17.93 3.55
CA PHE A 105 -0.72 -17.62 2.77
C PHE A 105 0.57 -17.97 3.53
N ILE A 106 0.69 -17.55 4.80
CA ILE A 106 1.87 -17.84 5.62
C ILE A 106 2.04 -19.36 5.79
N LYS A 107 0.96 -20.07 6.18
CA LYS A 107 0.98 -21.53 6.43
C LYS A 107 1.34 -22.35 5.20
N ALA A 108 0.99 -21.89 3.99
CA ALA A 108 1.39 -22.57 2.76
C ALA A 108 2.91 -22.49 2.47
N SER A 109 3.70 -21.86 3.33
CA SER A 109 5.16 -21.73 3.24
C SER A 109 5.90 -22.46 4.36
N LEU A 110 5.16 -23.03 5.31
CA LEU A 110 5.66 -23.87 6.39
C LEU A 110 5.61 -25.34 5.95
#